data_AF-A0AB73C378-F1
#
_entry.id   AF-A0AB73C378-F1
#
_cell.length_a   1.000
_cell.length_b   1.000
_cell.length_c   1.000
_cell.angle_alpha   90.00
_cell.angle_beta   90.00
_cell.angle_gamma   90.00
#
_symmetry.space_group_name_H-M   'P 1'
#
loop_
_entity.id
_entity.type
_entity.pdbx_description
1 polymer ?
#
loop_
_entity_poly.entity_id
_entity_poly.type
_entity_poly.pdbx_seq_one_letter_code
_entity_poly.pdbx_strand_id
1 'polypeptide(L)'
;MEIIVNSSETKIYKFNRTIQEEIVQNVENIVTRIKGNVVLARQKGIHINNVDRSFEYVRAEIIADCVEEIEREEKRFRVENIEIMGEPSLAKMKIKIIGEVVI
;
A
#
# COMPACT_ATOMS: atom_id res chain seq x y z
N MET A 1 11.80 -14.37 23.13
CA MET A 1 12.65 -14.69 21.97
C MET A 1 13.98 -13.99 22.20
N GLU A 2 15.06 -14.76 22.34
CA GLU A 2 16.40 -14.23 22.63
C GLU A 2 17.22 -14.29 21.34
N ILE A 3 17.74 -13.16 20.87
CA ILE A 3 18.51 -13.08 19.63
C ILE A 3 19.96 -12.77 19.99
N ILE A 4 20.83 -13.77 19.83
CA ILE A 4 22.28 -13.59 19.95
C ILE A 4 22.84 -13.19 18.58
N VAL A 5 23.39 -11.98 18.46
CA VAL A 5 23.96 -11.44 17.22
C VAL A 5 25.48 -11.57 17.27
N ASN A 6 26.02 -12.55 16.53
CA ASN A 6 27.46 -12.70 16.28
C ASN A 6 27.83 -11.92 15.01
N SER A 7 28.75 -10.95 15.12
CA SER A 7 29.19 -10.06 14.04
C SER A 7 30.28 -10.65 13.13
N SER A 8 30.77 -11.85 13.44
CA SER A 8 31.91 -12.47 12.76
C SER A 8 31.52 -13.37 11.57
N GLU A 9 30.22 -13.61 11.35
CA GLU A 9 29.72 -14.47 10.27
C GLU A 9 28.86 -13.68 9.28
N THR A 10 29.12 -13.86 7.98
CA THR A 10 28.25 -13.34 6.91
C THR A 10 26.90 -14.07 6.95
N LYS A 11 25.91 -13.47 7.61
CA LYS A 11 24.54 -13.98 7.59
C LYS A 11 23.89 -13.70 6.24
N ILE A 12 23.73 -14.75 5.43
CA ILE A 12 22.91 -14.69 4.21
C ILE A 12 21.45 -14.82 4.64
N TYR A 13 20.76 -13.70 4.82
CA TYR A 13 19.33 -13.69 5.09
C TYR A 13 18.58 -14.07 3.81
N LYS A 14 18.16 -15.33 3.69
CA LYS A 14 17.23 -15.77 2.65
C LYS A 14 15.80 -15.53 3.15
N PHE A 15 15.20 -14.42 2.72
CA PHE A 15 13.77 -14.18 2.93
C PHE A 15 12.98 -14.97 1.89
N ASN A 16 12.66 -16.22 2.19
CA ASN A 16 11.78 -17.04 1.35
C ASN A 16 10.33 -16.64 1.61
N ARG A 17 9.86 -15.54 1.02
CA ARG A 17 8.44 -15.18 1.01
C ARG A 17 7.71 -15.99 -0.04
N THR A 18 6.48 -16.39 0.26
CA THR A 18 5.57 -16.92 -0.76
C THR A 18 5.19 -15.81 -1.73
N ILE A 19 4.79 -16.17 -2.95
CA ILE A 19 4.33 -15.21 -3.97
C ILE A 19 3.19 -14.35 -3.43
N GLN A 20 2.30 -14.94 -2.65
CA GLN A 20 1.16 -14.23 -2.04
C GLN A 20 1.60 -13.19 -1.02
N GLU A 21 2.55 -13.51 -0.14
CA GLU A 21 3.10 -12.56 0.84
C GLU A 21 3.85 -11.41 0.17
N GLU A 22 4.56 -11.69 -0.94
CA GLU A 22 5.22 -10.67 -1.74
C GLU A 22 4.21 -9.70 -2.36
N ILE A 23 3.14 -10.22 -2.96
CA ILE A 23 2.06 -9.42 -3.55
C ILE A 23 1.39 -8.53 -2.48
N VAL A 24 1.03 -9.10 -1.32
CA VAL A 24 0.41 -8.34 -0.23
C VAL A 24 1.32 -7.20 0.22
N GLN A 25 2.61 -7.48 0.43
CA GLN A 25 3.57 -6.45 0.81
C GLN A 25 3.71 -5.35 -0.24
N ASN A 26 3.72 -5.71 -1.54
CA ASN A 26 3.77 -4.73 -2.61
C ASN A 26 2.53 -3.84 -2.62
N VAL A 27 1.33 -4.42 -2.49
CA VAL A 27 0.07 -3.68 -2.39
C VAL A 27 0.11 -2.73 -1.20
N GLU A 28 0.52 -3.18 0.00
CA GLU A 28 0.68 -2.33 1.19
C GLU A 28 1.64 -1.16 0.94
N ASN A 29 2.79 -1.41 0.32
CA ASN A 29 3.77 -0.37 0.00
C ASN A 29 3.21 0.65 -1.01
N ILE A 30 2.42 0.21 -1.99
CA ILE A 30 1.82 1.06 -3.02
C ILE A 30 0.77 1.99 -2.41
N VAL A 31 -0.08 1.51 -1.49
CA VAL A 31 -1.16 2.32 -0.91
C VAL A 31 -0.71 3.22 0.23
N THR A 32 0.40 2.90 0.90
CA THR A 32 0.93 3.70 2.02
C THR A 32 1.86 4.82 1.57
N ARG A 33 2.40 4.77 0.35
CA ARG A 33 3.27 5.83 -0.17
C ARG A 33 2.49 7.09 -0.52
N ILE A 34 3.04 8.23 -0.13
CA ILE A 34 2.50 9.55 -0.43
C ILE A 34 3.07 10.05 -1.75
N LYS A 35 2.20 10.60 -2.60
CA LYS A 35 2.61 11.22 -3.87
C LYS A 35 3.65 12.30 -3.66
N GLY A 36 4.76 12.22 -4.39
CA GLY A 36 5.89 13.15 -4.27
C GLY A 36 7.03 12.70 -3.36
N ASN A 37 6.84 11.67 -2.52
CA ASN A 37 7.88 11.20 -1.58
C ASN A 37 8.93 10.30 -2.23
N VAL A 38 8.62 9.66 -3.36
CA VAL A 38 9.58 8.84 -4.09
C VAL A 38 10.46 9.73 -4.96
N VAL A 39 11.69 10.00 -4.50
CA VAL A 39 12.61 11.01 -5.09
C VAL A 39 12.76 10.88 -6.61
N LEU A 40 12.93 9.65 -7.11
CA LEU A 40 13.17 9.36 -8.52
C LEU A 40 11.87 9.09 -9.33
N ALA A 41 10.71 9.06 -8.67
CA ALA A 41 9.43 8.75 -9.29
C ALA A 41 8.29 9.48 -8.58
N ARG A 42 8.35 10.81 -8.55
CA ARG A 42 7.47 11.68 -7.75
C ARG A 42 5.98 11.58 -8.12
N GLN A 43 5.67 11.14 -9.33
CA GLN A 43 4.31 10.91 -9.79
C GLN A 43 3.62 9.76 -9.05
N LYS A 44 4.38 8.87 -8.41
CA LYS A 44 3.87 7.70 -7.71
C LYS A 44 3.37 8.04 -6.31
N GLY A 45 2.27 7.41 -5.92
CA GLY A 45 1.69 7.41 -4.58
C GLY A 45 0.32 8.05 -4.52
N ILE A 46 -0.30 7.97 -3.35
CA ILE A 46 -1.64 8.46 -3.09
C ILE A 46 -1.60 9.96 -2.79
N HIS A 47 -2.54 10.73 -3.36
CA HIS A 47 -2.68 12.14 -3.07
C HIS A 47 -3.44 12.35 -1.75
N ILE A 48 -2.74 12.91 -0.75
CA ILE A 48 -3.29 13.10 0.61
C ILE A 48 -3.59 14.56 0.95
N ASN A 49 -3.26 15.52 0.07
CA ASN A 49 -3.39 16.95 0.35
C ASN A 49 -4.82 17.43 0.08
N ASN A 50 -5.74 16.99 0.92
CA ASN A 50 -7.17 17.19 0.76
C ASN A 50 -7.80 18.02 1.90
N VAL A 51 -7.09 19.09 2.30
CA VAL A 51 -7.53 20.00 3.37
C VAL A 51 -8.85 20.68 2.99
N ASP A 52 -9.80 20.72 3.93
CA ASP A 52 -11.13 21.34 3.81
C ASP A 52 -12.04 20.81 2.68
N ARG A 53 -11.71 19.65 2.09
CA ARG A 53 -12.56 19.00 1.08
C ARG A 53 -13.61 18.09 1.73
N SER A 54 -14.73 17.91 1.03
CA SER A 54 -15.79 16.98 1.45
C SER A 54 -15.26 15.54 1.52
N PHE A 55 -15.58 14.83 2.59
CA PHE A 55 -15.12 13.45 2.81
C PHE A 55 -15.46 12.53 1.64
N GLU A 56 -16.65 12.64 1.05
CA GLU A 56 -17.05 11.82 -0.10
C GLU A 56 -16.20 12.06 -1.34
N TYR A 57 -15.77 13.30 -1.57
CA TYR A 57 -14.88 13.63 -2.68
C TYR A 57 -13.49 13.04 -2.46
N VAL A 58 -12.94 13.25 -1.26
CA VAL A 58 -11.62 12.73 -0.86
C VAL A 58 -11.60 11.21 -0.91
N ARG A 59 -12.70 10.57 -0.50
CA ARG A 59 -12.89 9.13 -0.56
C ARG A 59 -12.79 8.60 -1.99
N ALA A 60 -13.51 9.22 -2.92
CA ALA A 60 -13.47 8.81 -4.33
C ALA A 60 -12.08 9.00 -4.95
N GLU A 61 -11.39 10.10 -4.62
CA GLU A 61 -10.03 10.38 -5.09
C GLU A 61 -9.02 9.34 -4.58
N ILE A 62 -9.08 8.99 -3.29
CA ILE A 62 -8.19 7.97 -2.71
C ILE A 62 -8.48 6.59 -3.31
N ILE A 63 -9.75 6.22 -3.54
CA ILE A 63 -10.09 4.96 -4.20
C ILE A 63 -9.49 4.92 -5.61
N ALA A 64 -9.66 5.99 -6.39
CA ALA A 64 -9.14 6.07 -7.75
C ALA A 64 -7.60 5.94 -7.78
N ASP A 65 -6.91 6.68 -6.91
CA ASP A 65 -5.45 6.58 -6.77
C ASP A 65 -5.02 5.16 -6.38
N CYS A 66 -5.69 4.52 -5.42
CA CYS A 66 -5.34 3.16 -5.02
C CYS A 66 -5.49 2.17 -6.18
N VAL A 67 -6.59 2.22 -6.94
CA VAL A 67 -6.81 1.33 -8.10
C VAL A 67 -5.72 1.55 -9.15
N GLU A 68 -5.50 2.80 -9.57
CA GLU A 68 -4.53 3.12 -10.62
C GLU A 68 -3.11 2.66 -10.24
N GLU A 69 -2.68 2.96 -9.01
CA GLU A 69 -1.32 2.67 -8.58
C GLU A 69 -1.09 1.16 -8.40
N ILE A 70 -2.09 0.41 -7.92
CA ILE A 70 -2.01 -1.05 -7.78
C ILE A 70 -1.97 -1.72 -9.15
N GLU A 71 -2.91 -1.40 -10.04
CA GLU A 71 -2.98 -2.02 -11.38
C GLU A 71 -1.73 -1.70 -12.22
N ARG A 72 -1.15 -0.52 -12.03
CA ARG A 72 0.07 -0.13 -12.74
C ARG A 72 1.32 -0.88 -12.27
N GLU A 73 1.45 -1.15 -10.97
CA GLU A 73 2.70 -1.65 -10.38
C GLU A 73 2.67 -3.11 -9.94
N GLU A 74 1.52 -3.67 -9.59
CA GLU A 74 1.36 -5.07 -9.20
C GLU A 74 0.39 -5.79 -10.13
N LYS A 75 0.87 -6.11 -11.34
CA LYS A 75 0.07 -6.78 -12.39
C LYS A 75 -0.44 -8.17 -12.01
N ARG A 76 0.14 -8.79 -10.98
CA ARG A 76 -0.27 -10.12 -10.48
C ARG A 76 -1.48 -10.04 -9.55
N PHE A 77 -1.94 -8.84 -9.20
CA PHE A 77 -3.09 -8.63 -8.34
C PHE A 77 -4.12 -7.75 -9.05
N ARG A 78 -5.33 -8.28 -9.21
CA ARG A 78 -6.44 -7.55 -9.80
C ARG A 78 -7.39 -7.09 -8.71
N VAL A 79 -7.61 -5.78 -8.65
CA VAL A 79 -8.51 -5.18 -7.66
C VAL A 79 -9.96 -5.42 -8.09
N GLU A 80 -10.77 -5.98 -7.19
CA GLU A 80 -12.21 -6.15 -7.37
C GLU A 80 -13.00 -5.04 -6.69
N ASN A 81 -12.59 -4.64 -5.48
CA ASN A 81 -13.27 -3.62 -4.70
C ASN A 81 -12.32 -2.92 -3.72
N ILE A 82 -12.54 -1.63 -3.49
CA ILE A 82 -11.87 -0.86 -2.43
C ILE A 82 -12.93 -0.14 -1.59
N GLU A 83 -12.94 -0.44 -0.30
CA GLU A 83 -13.83 0.16 0.68
C GLU A 83 -13.02 1.06 1.62
N ILE A 84 -13.35 2.35 1.62
CA ILE A 84 -12.85 3.28 2.63
C ILE A 84 -13.88 3.39 3.75
N MET A 85 -13.46 3.07 4.97
CA MET A 85 -14.25 3.23 6.19
C MET A 85 -13.62 4.35 7.01
N GLY A 86 -14.30 5.49 7.11
CA GLY A 86 -13.91 6.57 8.01
C GLY A 86 -14.48 6.34 9.40
N GLU A 87 -13.67 6.61 10.43
CA GLU A 87 -14.16 6.88 11.79
C GLU A 87 -14.00 8.39 12.02
N PRO A 88 -15.03 9.22 11.72
CA PRO A 88 -14.92 10.69 11.81
C PRO A 88 -14.53 11.16 13.21
N SER A 89 -14.94 10.41 14.25
CA SER A 89 -14.62 10.68 15.65
C SER A 89 -13.14 10.49 16.00
N LEU A 90 -12.39 9.71 15.22
CA LEU A 90 -10.99 9.37 15.49
C LEU A 90 -10.01 9.99 14.49
N ALA A 91 -10.50 10.75 13.51
CA ALA A 91 -9.71 11.26 12.39
C ALA A 91 -8.86 10.15 11.72
N LYS A 92 -9.39 8.92 11.71
CA LYS A 92 -8.74 7.73 11.14
C LYS A 92 -9.53 7.22 9.96
N MET A 93 -8.79 6.79 8.94
CA MET A 93 -9.33 6.16 7.75
C MET A 93 -8.78 4.73 7.66
N LYS A 94 -9.68 3.77 7.45
CA LYS A 94 -9.34 2.38 7.15
C LYS A 94 -9.63 2.14 5.67
N ILE A 95 -8.66 1.56 4.97
CA ILE A 95 -8.80 1.16 3.57
C ILE A 95 -8.83 -0.37 3.56
N LYS A 96 -9.87 -0.95 2.96
CA LYS A 96 -10.02 -2.38 2.75
C LYS A 96 -9.99 -2.65 1.25
N ILE A 97 -9.06 -3.49 0.82
CA ILE A 97 -8.82 -3.82 -0.59
C ILE A 97 -9.16 -5.30 -0.76
N ILE A 98 -10.01 -5.60 -1.74
CA ILE A 98 -10.43 -6.95 -2.10
C ILE A 98 -10.01 -7.17 -3.56
N GLY A 99 -9.41 -8.31 -3.83
CA GLY A 99 -8.96 -8.65 -5.17
C GLY A 99 -8.49 -10.09 -5.29
N GLU A 100 -8.16 -10.46 -6.52
CA GLU A 100 -7.71 -11.81 -6.89
C GLU A 100 -6.25 -11.79 -7.38
N VAL A 101 -5.52 -12.86 -7.06
CA VAL A 101 -4.18 -13.06 -7.61
C VAL A 101 -4.31 -13.73 -8.98
N VAL A 102 -3.84 -13.05 -10.02
CA VAL A 102 -3.90 -13.50 -11.41
C VAL A 102 -2.47 -13.86 -11.83
N ILE A 103 -2.19 -15.17 -11.93
CA ILE A 103 -0.86 -15.73 -12.26
C ILE A 103 -0.83 -16.16 -13.72
#